data_AF-A0A4R7PJA2-F1
#
_entry.id   AF-A0A4R7PJA2-F1
#
_cell.length_a   1.000
_cell.length_b   1.000
_cell.length_c   1.000
_cell.angle_alpha   90.00
_cell.angle_beta   90.00
_cell.angle_gamma   90.00
#
_symmetry.space_group_name_H-M   'P 1'
#
loop_
_entity.id
_entity.type
_entity.pdbx_description
1 polymer ?
#
loop_
_entity_poly.entity_id
_entity_poly.type
_entity_poly.pdbx_seq_one_letter_code
_entity_poly.pdbx_strand_id
1 'polypeptide(L)'
;MKPRLFLNSTDIASITGYSQRNARNIMGWIRTEKGLSSKQAISIFHFCECFDFPIYIIYEYINNPDFNLIPINELEIYKAKAHQRAQPATPLDLSVFEPIINQPRKI
;
A
#
# COMPACT_ATOMS: atom_id res chain seq x y z
N MET A 1 14.69 -11.65 7.30
CA MET A 1 14.25 -10.34 6.76
C MET A 1 13.24 -9.74 7.74
N LYS A 2 13.40 -8.48 8.19
CA LYS A 2 12.35 -7.83 9.00
C LYS A 2 11.14 -7.56 8.09
N PRO A 3 9.91 -7.94 8.49
CA PRO A 3 8.73 -7.64 7.71
C PRO A 3 8.58 -6.12 7.58
N ARG A 4 8.49 -5.62 6.35
CA ARG A 4 8.12 -4.22 6.11
C ARG A 4 6.61 -4.14 6.27
N LEU A 5 6.14 -3.39 7.27
CA LEU A 5 4.72 -3.15 7.43
C LEU A 5 4.26 -2.13 6.39
N PHE A 6 3.24 -2.53 5.64
CA PHE A 6 2.62 -1.72 4.62
C PHE A 6 1.25 -1.26 5.10
N LEU A 7 0.85 -0.08 4.66
CA LEU A 7 -0.43 0.53 4.98
C LEU A 7 -1.42 0.36 3.84
N ASN A 8 -2.67 0.14 4.22
CA ASN A 8 -3.83 0.30 3.35
C ASN A 8 -4.63 1.57 3.73
N SER A 9 -5.60 1.97 2.91
CA SER A 9 -6.39 3.19 3.19
C SER A 9 -7.25 3.06 4.45
N THR A 10 -7.65 1.86 4.82
CA THR A 10 -8.39 1.60 6.06
C THR A 10 -7.53 1.80 7.28
N ASP A 11 -6.27 1.36 7.26
CA ASP A 11 -5.34 1.56 8.36
C ASP A 11 -5.14 3.06 8.61
N ILE A 12 -4.93 3.85 7.54
CA ILE A 12 -4.81 5.31 7.64
C ILE A 12 -6.09 5.93 8.19
N ALA A 13 -7.26 5.55 7.67
CA ALA A 13 -8.55 6.02 8.17
C ALA A 13 -8.70 5.74 9.68
N SER A 14 -8.34 4.53 10.11
CA SER A 14 -8.36 4.12 11.52
C SER A 14 -7.37 4.89 12.38
N ILE A 15 -6.13 5.11 11.90
CA ILE A 15 -5.06 5.81 12.64
C ILE A 15 -5.40 7.30 12.81
N THR A 16 -5.92 7.93 11.75
CA THR A 16 -6.12 9.39 11.75
C THR A 16 -7.56 9.81 12.06
N GLY A 17 -8.50 8.87 12.14
CA GLY A 17 -9.94 9.15 12.26
C GLY A 17 -10.56 9.78 11.00
N TYR A 18 -9.87 9.77 9.86
CA TYR A 18 -10.38 10.36 8.63
C TYR A 18 -11.28 9.40 7.86
N SER A 19 -12.16 9.96 7.02
CA SER A 19 -12.94 9.15 6.07
C SER A 19 -12.02 8.35 5.14
N GLN A 20 -12.48 7.18 4.69
CA GLN A 20 -11.77 6.35 3.71
C GLN A 20 -11.38 7.10 2.44
N ARG A 21 -12.21 8.04 1.98
CA ARG A 21 -11.91 8.88 0.82
C ARG A 21 -10.68 9.76 1.08
N ASN A 22 -10.64 10.42 2.24
CA ASN A 22 -9.50 11.25 2.62
C ASN A 22 -8.24 10.42 2.86
N ALA A 23 -8.38 9.23 3.44
CA ALA A 23 -7.27 8.30 3.63
C ALA A 23 -6.63 7.86 2.30
N ARG A 24 -7.44 7.61 1.26
CA ARG A 24 -6.92 7.33 -0.10
C ARG A 24 -6.18 8.53 -0.68
N ASN A 25 -6.69 9.75 -0.48
CA ASN A 25 -6.03 10.97 -0.92
C ASN A 25 -4.69 11.16 -0.20
N ILE A 26 -4.64 10.91 1.11
CA ILE A 26 -3.41 10.93 1.92
C ILE A 26 -2.40 9.92 1.39
N MET A 27 -2.83 8.68 1.11
CA MET A 27 -1.96 7.67 0.50
C MET A 27 -1.44 8.11 -0.87
N GLY A 28 -2.28 8.76 -1.69
CA GLY A 28 -1.86 9.35 -2.97
C GLY A 28 -0.78 10.41 -2.77
N TRP A 29 -0.98 11.32 -1.81
CA TRP A 29 -0.02 12.37 -1.48
C TRP A 29 1.32 11.79 -0.98
N ILE A 30 1.31 10.83 -0.04
CA ILE A 30 2.54 10.18 0.46
C ILE A 30 3.34 9.54 -0.69
N ARG A 31 2.66 8.92 -1.67
CA ARG A 31 3.34 8.36 -2.85
C ARG A 31 4.09 9.41 -3.63
N THR A 32 3.44 10.55 -3.87
CA THR A 32 4.05 11.67 -4.57
C THR A 32 5.28 12.19 -3.81
N GLU A 33 5.13 12.47 -2.51
CA GLU A 33 6.21 12.98 -1.67
C GLU A 33 7.42 12.04 -1.59
N LYS A 34 7.18 10.73 -1.59
CA LYS A 34 8.24 9.71 -1.49
C LYS A 34 8.72 9.22 -2.86
N GLY A 35 8.23 9.79 -3.96
CA GLY A 35 8.60 9.36 -5.31
C GLY A 35 8.25 7.89 -5.63
N LEU A 36 7.16 7.38 -5.05
CA LEU A 36 6.73 5.99 -5.21
C LEU A 36 5.84 5.84 -6.44
N SER A 37 6.12 4.82 -7.26
CA SER A 37 5.24 4.42 -8.36
C SER A 37 3.89 3.91 -7.84
N SER A 38 2.87 3.90 -8.71
CA SER A 38 1.52 3.40 -8.38
C SER A 38 1.49 1.94 -7.93
N LYS A 39 2.48 1.12 -8.35
CA LYS A 39 2.59 -0.30 -8.01
C LYS A 39 3.32 -0.57 -6.69
N GLN A 40 4.11 0.39 -6.19
CA GLN A 40 4.85 0.22 -4.95
C GLN A 40 3.92 0.36 -3.74
N ALA A 41 4.16 -0.36 -2.64
CA ALA A 41 3.35 -0.22 -1.44
C ALA A 41 3.87 0.94 -0.57
N ILE A 42 2.96 1.63 0.14
CA ILE A 42 3.33 2.64 1.13
C ILE A 42 3.62 1.91 2.44
N SER A 43 4.78 2.15 3.02
CA SER A 43 5.13 1.61 4.32
C SER A 43 4.64 2.50 5.46
N ILE A 44 4.45 1.92 6.64
CA ILE A 44 4.13 2.67 7.86
C ILE A 44 5.20 3.73 8.19
N PHE A 45 6.45 3.47 7.84
CA PHE A 45 7.56 4.42 8.03
C PHE A 45 7.42 5.65 7.12
N HIS A 46 6.96 5.47 5.88
CA HIS A 46 6.71 6.61 4.98
C HIS A 46 5.64 7.53 5.56
N PHE A 47 4.58 6.95 6.14
CA PHE A 47 3.55 7.73 6.83
C PHE A 47 4.13 8.46 8.06
N CYS A 48 4.86 7.76 8.92
CA CYS A 48 5.49 8.36 10.10
C CYS A 48 6.40 9.53 9.73
N GLU A 49 7.25 9.37 8.72
CA GLU A 49 8.15 10.40 8.24
C GLU A 49 7.42 11.61 7.64
N CYS A 50 6.30 11.39 6.94
CA CYS A 50 5.54 12.47 6.30
C CYS A 50 4.70 13.29 7.29
N PHE A 51 4.22 12.67 8.37
CA PHE A 51 3.29 13.30 9.31
C PHE A 51 3.91 13.51 10.71
N ASP A 52 5.21 13.29 10.84
CA ASP A 52 5.96 13.38 12.10
C ASP A 52 5.31 12.57 13.24
N PHE A 53 4.77 11.39 12.89
CA PHE A 53 4.18 10.48 13.87
C PHE A 53 5.25 9.53 14.42
N PRO A 54 5.41 9.44 15.76
CA PRO A 54 6.29 8.44 16.34
C PRO A 54 5.76 7.03 16.05
N ILE A 55 6.60 6.20 15.46
CA ILE A 55 6.22 4.84 15.03
C ILE A 55 5.69 3.98 16.19
N TYR A 56 6.19 4.17 17.41
CA TYR A 56 5.75 3.41 18.58
C TYR A 56 4.29 3.69 18.95
N ILE A 57 3.81 4.92 18.74
CA ILE A 57 2.41 5.28 19.00
C ILE A 57 1.50 4.54 18.03
N ILE A 58 1.89 4.49 16.75
CA ILE A 58 1.11 3.74 15.76
C ILE A 58 1.12 2.25 16.08
N TYR A 59 2.26 1.69 16.49
CA TYR A 59 2.34 0.29 16.92
C TYR A 59 1.46 0.00 18.14
N GLU A 60 1.44 0.88 19.14
CA GLU A 60 0.58 0.72 20.30
C GLU A 60 -0.89 0.78 19.90
N TYR A 61 -1.26 1.71 19.01
CA TYR A 61 -2.63 1.85 18.52
C TYR A 61 -3.10 0.65 17.70
N ILE A 62 -2.32 0.16 16.72
CA ILE A 62 -2.73 -0.99 15.89
C ILE A 62 -2.81 -2.30 16.68
N ASN A 63 -2.06 -2.41 17.78
CA ASN A 63 -2.11 -3.56 18.68
C ASN A 63 -3.13 -3.37 19.82
N ASN A 64 -3.78 -2.20 19.90
CA ASN A 64 -4.83 -1.95 20.88
C ASN A 64 -6.05 -2.82 20.51
N PRO A 65 -6.67 -3.53 21.48
CA PRO A 65 -7.89 -4.29 21.24
C PRO A 65 -9.01 -3.50 20.55
N ASP A 66 -9.09 -2.18 20.78
CA ASP A 66 -10.08 -1.29 20.16
C ASP A 66 -9.88 -1.10 18.66
N PHE A 67 -8.66 -1.33 18.14
CA PHE A 67 -8.39 -1.26 16.70
C PHE A 67 -9.19 -2.30 15.92
N ASN A 68 -9.43 -3.48 16.50
CA ASN A 68 -10.24 -4.53 15.90
C ASN A 68 -11.75 -4.23 15.94
N LEU A 69 -12.18 -3.25 16.74
CA LEU A 69 -13.58 -2.83 16.84
C LEU A 69 -13.95 -1.76 15.80
N ILE A 70 -12.96 -1.18 15.13
CA ILE A 70 -13.20 -0.25 14.03
C ILE A 70 -13.79 -1.09 12.88
N PRO A 71 -15.00 -0.78 12.39
CA PRO A 71 -15.64 -1.58 11.37
C PRO A 71 -14.80 -1.54 10.10
N ILE A 72 -13.99 -2.58 9.91
CA ILE A 72 -13.43 -2.90 8.62
C ILE A 72 -14.63 -3.13 7.73
N ASN A 73 -14.84 -2.26 6.74
CA ASN A 73 -15.96 -2.39 5.83
C ASN A 73 -15.74 -3.67 4.99
N GLU A 74 -16.20 -4.81 5.50
CA GLU A 74 -15.99 -6.13 4.92
C GLU A 74 -16.51 -6.20 3.48
N LEU A 75 -17.51 -5.37 3.16
CA LEU A 75 -18.02 -5.20 1.81
C LEU A 75 -16.99 -4.57 0.86
N GLU A 76 -16.18 -3.60 1.32
CA GLU A 76 -15.09 -3.05 0.50
C GLU A 76 -13.97 -4.07 0.31
N ILE A 77 -13.64 -4.88 1.33
CA ILE A 77 -12.67 -5.98 1.20
C ILE A 77 -13.19 -7.05 0.23
N TYR A 78 -14.46 -7.42 0.34
CA TYR A 78 -15.08 -8.41 -0.53
C TYR A 78 -15.10 -7.91 -1.98
N LYS A 79 -15.45 -6.64 -2.22
CA LYS A 79 -15.39 -6.01 -3.56
C LYS A 79 -13.96 -5.95 -4.10
N ALA A 80 -12.97 -5.61 -3.28
CA ALA A 80 -11.57 -5.61 -3.69
C ALA A 80 -11.06 -7.02 -4.06
N LYS A 81 -11.41 -8.04 -3.26
CA LYS A 81 -11.08 -9.44 -3.55
C LYS A 81 -11.81 -9.97 -4.79
N ALA A 82 -13.07 -9.58 -4.99
CA ALA A 82 -13.85 -9.94 -6.17
C ALA A 82 -13.27 -9.32 -7.44
N HIS A 83 -12.83 -8.06 -7.40
CA HIS A 83 -12.14 -7.43 -8.52
C HIS A 83 -10.79 -8.08 -8.85
N GLN A 84 -10.03 -8.53 -7.86
CA GLN A 84 -8.79 -9.29 -8.10
C GLN A 84 -9.05 -10.66 -8.72
N ARG A 85 -10.18 -11.31 -8.39
CA ARG A 85 -10.61 -12.58 -9.00
C ARG A 85 -11.24 -12.42 -10.38
N ALA A 86 -11.86 -11.26 -10.65
CA ALA A 86 -12.55 -10.97 -11.89
C ALA A 86 -11.63 -10.35 -12.97
N GLN A 87 -10.39 -9.99 -12.63
CA GLN A 87 -9.40 -9.73 -13.68
C GLN A 87 -9.02 -11.09 -14.28
N PRO A 88 -9.34 -11.37 -15.56
CA PRO A 88 -8.73 -12.50 -16.22
C PRO A 88 -7.23 -12.29 -16.13
N ALA A 89 -6.49 -13.34 -15.73
CA ALA A 89 -5.05 -13.33 -15.86
C ALA A 89 -4.75 -12.97 -17.32
N THR A 90 -4.34 -11.72 -17.55
CA THR A 90 -3.81 -11.36 -18.85
C THR A 90 -2.61 -12.28 -19.00
N PRO A 91 -2.57 -13.13 -20.04
CA PRO A 91 -1.39 -13.95 -20.28
C PRO A 91 -0.19 -13.01 -20.24
N LEU A 92 0.85 -13.35 -19.47
CA LEU A 92 2.10 -12.64 -19.59
C LEU A 92 2.50 -12.77 -21.06
N ASP A 93 2.46 -11.65 -21.79
CA ASP A 93 2.99 -11.61 -23.13
C ASP A 93 4.51 -11.69 -23.02
N LEU A 94 5.02 -12.92 -23.10
CA LEU A 94 6.44 -13.21 -23.04
C LEU A 94 7.20 -12.61 -24.24
N SER A 95 6.51 -12.11 -25.27
CA SER A 95 7.16 -11.38 -26.37
C SER A 95 7.64 -9.98 -25.95
N VAL A 96 7.16 -9.43 -24.83
CA VAL A 96 7.65 -8.16 -24.26
C VAL A 96 8.97 -8.34 -23.50
N PHE A 97 9.32 -9.59 -23.15
CA PHE A 97 10.59 -9.95 -22.53
C PHE A 97 11.52 -10.53 -23.60
N GLU A 98 11.96 -9.70 -24.54
CA GLU A 98 13.17 -10.04 -25.29
C GLU A 98 14.31 -10.28 -24.28
N PRO A 99 15.04 -11.40 -24.39
CA PRO A 99 16.21 -11.60 -23.55
C PRO A 99 17.23 -10.51 -23.91
N ILE A 100 17.65 -9.71 -22.92
CA ILE A 100 18.86 -8.89 -23.01
C ILE A 100 20.05 -9.87 -23.00
N ILE A 101 20.25 -10.58 -24.09
CA ILE A 101 21.41 -11.41 -24.36
C ILE A 101 21.91 -10.95 -25.73
N ASN A 102 23.10 -10.35 -25.73
CA ASN A 102 23.87 -9.84 -26.87
C ASN A 102 23.63 -8.37 -27.30
N GLN A 103 23.69 -7.43 -26.36
CA GLN A 103 24.28 -6.13 -26.71
C GLN A 103 25.76 -6.14 -26.30
N PRO A 104 26.72 -6.02 -27.25
CA PRO A 104 28.12 -5.88 -26.89
C PRO A 104 28.28 -4.56 -26.14
N ARG A 105 28.86 -4.61 -24.93
CA ARG A 105 29.30 -3.41 -24.21
C ARG A 105 30.28 -2.68 -25.13
N LYS A 106 29.92 -1.48 -25.59
CA LYS A 106 30.90 -0.56 -26.17
C LYS A 106 31.85 -0.14 -25.03
N ILE A 107 33.14 -0.37 -25.28
CA ILE A 107 34.27 0.05 -24.44
C ILE A 107 34.38 1.57 -24.50
#